data_AF-A0A6A4IJD5-F1
#
_entry.id   AF-A0A6A4IJD5-F1
#
_cell.length_a   1.000
_cell.length_b   1.000
_cell.length_c   1.000
_cell.angle_alpha   90.00
_cell.angle_beta   90.00
_cell.angle_gamma   90.00
#
_symmetry.space_group_name_H-M   'P 1'
#
loop_
_entity.id
_entity.type
_entity.pdbx_description
1 polymer ?
#
loop_
_entity_poly.entity_id
_entity_poly.type
_entity_poly.pdbx_seq_one_letter_code
_entity_poly.pdbx_strand_id
1 'polypeptide(L)'
;MIQLLDMNAAASLPFCEDDCESSQRVQFHVVGTRGFLSPKSHGKKPSNAFVSMKTVGDTPKDKSYLTTSIVKCKSSDEPQWFDNLGPIWLSPLASITFQVKTRSKFSKTTTVLASTETYTLRKLRKIQGSMDRSSTIALPLRSATDVPTDGVVIINLRELSSSTSGMEEYIKSAGSQRSSIESNSDAKSGRSLPPFSPISSSSGSRSRMSC
;
A
#
# COMPACT_ATOMS: atom_id res chain seq x y z
N MET A 1 -55.28 29.03 -42.97
CA MET A 1 -54.22 29.89 -42.38
C MET A 1 -53.71 29.15 -41.16
N ILE A 2 -52.40 28.88 -41.07
CA ILE A 2 -51.80 27.98 -40.05
C ILE A 2 -50.90 28.81 -39.14
N GLN A 3 -51.25 28.90 -37.85
CA GLN A 3 -50.49 29.48 -36.75
C GLN A 3 -51.00 28.82 -35.45
N LEU A 4 -50.19 28.54 -34.42
CA LEU A 4 -48.73 28.41 -34.34
C LEU A 4 -48.44 27.37 -33.24
N LEU A 5 -47.34 26.63 -33.32
CA LEU A 5 -46.89 25.75 -32.22
C LEU A 5 -46.17 26.59 -31.16
N ASP A 6 -46.64 26.55 -29.92
CA ASP A 6 -45.86 27.01 -28.77
C ASP A 6 -45.28 25.80 -28.01
N MET A 7 -44.16 25.29 -28.52
CA MET A 7 -43.29 24.35 -27.82
C MET A 7 -42.06 25.11 -27.31
N ASN A 8 -42.07 25.54 -26.05
CA ASN A 8 -40.80 25.85 -25.36
C ASN A 8 -40.89 25.78 -23.83
N ALA A 9 -41.31 24.62 -23.30
CA ALA A 9 -40.99 24.25 -21.92
C ALA A 9 -39.51 23.81 -21.86
N ALA A 10 -38.61 24.79 -21.78
CA ALA A 10 -37.19 24.56 -21.56
C ALA A 10 -36.98 24.00 -20.14
N ALA A 11 -37.12 22.68 -20.00
CA ALA A 11 -36.81 21.98 -18.76
C ALA A 11 -35.32 22.13 -18.47
N SER A 12 -35.00 22.96 -17.48
CA SER A 12 -33.67 23.07 -16.91
C SER A 12 -33.24 21.71 -16.36
N LEU A 13 -32.40 21.00 -17.12
CA LEU A 13 -31.70 19.83 -16.60
C LEU A 13 -30.92 20.29 -15.37
N PRO A 14 -31.00 19.59 -14.22
CA PRO A 14 -30.08 19.85 -13.13
C PRO A 14 -28.68 19.56 -13.68
N PHE A 15 -27.81 20.58 -13.66
CA PHE A 15 -26.38 20.35 -13.79
C PHE A 15 -26.01 19.33 -12.70
N CYS A 16 -25.60 18.13 -13.11
CA CYS A 16 -24.86 17.27 -12.20
C CYS A 16 -23.61 18.07 -11.80
N GLU A 17 -23.49 18.35 -10.51
CA GLU A 17 -22.20 18.72 -9.93
C GLU A 17 -21.31 17.48 -10.04
N ASP A 18 -20.66 17.33 -11.20
CA ASP A 18 -19.46 16.51 -11.32
C ASP A 18 -18.38 17.19 -10.47
N ASP A 19 -18.41 16.86 -9.18
CA ASP A 19 -17.27 16.98 -8.28
C ASP A 19 -16.08 16.38 -9.01
N CYS A 20 -15.25 17.25 -9.59
CA CYS A 20 -14.04 16.88 -10.30
C CYS A 20 -12.97 16.52 -9.25
N GLU A 21 -13.24 15.44 -8.52
CA GLU A 21 -12.39 14.89 -7.47
C GLU A 21 -11.02 14.59 -8.09
N SER A 22 -10.01 15.34 -7.67
CA SER A 22 -8.65 15.15 -8.16
C SER A 22 -8.05 13.84 -7.65
N SER A 23 -7.01 13.35 -8.33
CA SER A 23 -6.25 12.20 -7.84
C SER A 23 -5.69 12.47 -6.45
N GLN A 24 -5.87 11.51 -5.54
CA GLN A 24 -5.49 11.62 -4.12
C GLN A 24 -4.33 10.67 -3.79
N ARG A 25 -3.56 11.03 -2.76
CA ARG A 25 -2.52 10.17 -2.20
C ARG A 25 -3.11 9.31 -1.08
N VAL A 26 -3.31 8.03 -1.35
CA VAL A 26 -4.02 7.09 -0.47
C VAL A 26 -3.09 5.98 0.03
N GLN A 27 -3.24 5.59 1.29
CA GLN A 27 -2.64 4.39 1.88
C GLN A 27 -3.75 3.43 2.32
N PHE A 28 -3.57 2.14 2.05
CA PHE A 28 -4.50 1.09 2.43
C PHE A 28 -3.90 0.25 3.55
N HIS A 29 -4.42 0.38 4.77
CA HIS A 29 -4.02 -0.43 5.90
C HIS A 29 -4.83 -1.74 5.92
N VAL A 30 -4.17 -2.88 5.70
CA VAL A 30 -4.78 -4.21 5.68
C VAL A 30 -4.71 -4.82 7.08
N VAL A 31 -5.85 -4.90 7.75
CA VAL A 31 -5.95 -5.39 9.14
C VAL A 31 -5.88 -6.91 9.15
N GLY A 32 -6.80 -7.58 8.44
CA GLY A 32 -6.97 -9.03 8.51
C GLY A 32 -8.14 -9.52 7.66
N THR A 33 -8.55 -10.76 7.87
CA THR A 33 -9.83 -11.31 7.38
C THR A 33 -10.74 -11.70 8.53
N ARG A 34 -12.06 -11.74 8.30
CA ARG A 34 -13.05 -12.35 9.21
C ARG A 34 -14.00 -13.25 8.43
N GLY A 35 -14.50 -14.33 9.02
CA GLY A 35 -15.33 -15.35 8.35
C GLY A 35 -14.59 -16.17 7.31
N PHE A 36 -13.26 -15.97 7.18
CA PHE A 36 -12.47 -16.55 6.10
C PHE A 36 -11.96 -17.94 6.46
N LEU A 37 -12.86 -18.92 6.35
CA LEU A 37 -12.49 -20.33 6.31
C LEU A 37 -11.91 -20.64 4.93
N SER A 38 -10.58 -20.69 4.82
CA SER A 38 -9.91 -21.04 3.56
C SER A 38 -10.49 -22.32 2.96
N PRO A 39 -10.79 -22.34 1.64
CA PRO A 39 -11.28 -23.53 0.96
C PRO A 39 -10.37 -24.73 1.25
N LYS A 40 -10.95 -25.83 1.76
CA LYS A 40 -10.25 -27.10 2.02
C LYS A 40 -10.01 -27.85 0.71
N SER A 41 -9.23 -27.30 -0.23
CA SER A 41 -8.92 -28.00 -1.49
C SER A 41 -8.26 -29.37 -1.26
N HIS A 42 -7.48 -29.53 -0.18
CA HIS A 42 -6.94 -30.82 0.29
C HIS A 42 -6.92 -30.95 1.82
N GLY A 43 -7.95 -30.44 2.51
CA GLY A 43 -8.08 -30.56 3.98
C GLY A 43 -7.09 -29.75 4.83
N LYS A 44 -6.06 -29.14 4.25
CA LYS A 44 -5.04 -28.33 4.93
C LYS A 44 -5.30 -26.83 4.74
N LYS A 45 -5.43 -26.08 5.84
CA LYS A 45 -5.49 -24.61 5.83
C LYS A 45 -4.18 -23.98 5.31
N PRO A 46 -4.21 -22.73 4.79
CA PRO A 46 -3.08 -22.09 4.14
C PRO A 46 -2.01 -21.70 5.15
N SER A 47 -0.90 -22.45 5.19
CA SER A 47 0.17 -22.23 6.18
C SER A 47 0.92 -20.90 6.08
N ASN A 48 0.72 -20.12 5.00
CA ASN A 48 1.45 -18.90 4.65
C ASN A 48 0.51 -17.98 3.82
N ALA A 49 -0.29 -17.14 4.47
CA ALA A 49 -1.23 -16.24 3.79
C ALA A 49 -0.67 -14.83 3.58
N PHE A 50 -1.06 -14.17 2.50
CA PHE A 50 -0.79 -12.75 2.25
C PHE A 50 -1.91 -12.12 1.40
N VAL A 51 -2.11 -10.82 1.53
CA VAL A 51 -3.03 -10.05 0.67
C VAL A 51 -2.21 -9.38 -0.42
N SER A 52 -2.68 -9.46 -1.67
CA SER A 52 -2.24 -8.59 -2.74
C SER A 52 -3.33 -7.62 -3.13
N MET A 53 -3.00 -6.33 -3.25
CA MET A 53 -3.84 -5.31 -3.85
C MET A 53 -3.36 -5.04 -5.27
N LYS A 54 -4.29 -5.07 -6.23
CA LYS A 54 -4.08 -4.60 -7.60
C LYS A 54 -4.86 -3.30 -7.78
N THR A 55 -4.22 -2.29 -8.33
CA THR A 55 -4.87 -1.06 -8.79
C THR A 55 -4.72 -0.89 -10.30
N VAL A 56 -5.68 -0.21 -10.92
CA VAL A 56 -5.66 0.26 -12.31
C VAL A 56 -6.24 1.67 -12.32
N GLY A 57 -5.43 2.67 -12.64
CA GLY A 57 -5.85 4.07 -12.80
C GLY A 57 -6.57 4.31 -14.14
N ASP A 58 -6.60 5.57 -14.55
CA ASP A 58 -7.37 6.02 -15.72
C ASP A 58 -6.84 5.44 -17.04
N THR A 59 -5.53 5.20 -17.14
CA THR A 59 -4.97 4.44 -18.26
C THR A 59 -4.63 3.00 -17.87
N PRO A 60 -4.71 2.02 -18.80
CA PRO A 60 -4.24 0.66 -18.57
C PRO A 60 -2.73 0.53 -18.28
N LYS A 61 -1.94 1.61 -18.32
CA LYS A 61 -0.53 1.62 -17.91
C LYS A 61 -0.37 1.95 -16.42
N ASP A 62 -1.34 2.63 -15.81
CA ASP A 62 -1.33 3.09 -14.42
C ASP A 62 -1.70 1.95 -13.46
N LYS A 63 -0.91 0.88 -13.49
CA LYS A 63 -1.14 -0.33 -12.70
C LYS A 63 -0.15 -0.41 -11.55
N SER A 64 -0.63 -0.54 -10.32
CA SER A 64 0.20 -0.92 -9.19
C SER A 64 -0.19 -2.30 -8.66
N TYR A 65 0.80 -3.05 -8.19
CA TYR A 65 0.62 -4.32 -7.52
C TYR A 65 1.41 -4.29 -6.22
N LEU A 66 0.69 -4.36 -5.09
CA LEU A 66 1.25 -4.24 -3.75
C LEU A 66 0.86 -5.48 -2.95
N THR A 67 1.73 -5.91 -2.04
CA THR A 67 1.50 -7.11 -1.22
C THR A 67 1.84 -6.87 0.24
N THR A 68 1.04 -7.42 1.13
CA THR A 68 1.40 -7.53 2.55
C THR A 68 2.54 -8.53 2.74
N SER A 69 3.10 -8.54 3.94
CA SER A 69 3.92 -9.60 4.49
C SER A 69 3.18 -10.95 4.44
N ILE A 70 3.95 -12.05 4.45
CA ILE A 70 3.42 -13.41 4.55
C ILE A 70 3.27 -13.78 6.02
N VAL A 71 2.04 -14.07 6.45
CA VAL A 71 1.73 -14.49 7.82
C VAL A 71 1.45 -15.99 7.91
N LYS A 72 1.95 -16.63 8.97
CA LYS A 72 1.75 -18.07 9.20
C LYS A 72 0.43 -18.28 9.93
N CYS A 73 -0.58 -18.80 9.23
CA CYS A 73 -1.86 -19.14 9.88
C CYS A 73 -1.72 -20.45 10.65
N LYS A 74 -2.17 -20.47 11.92
CA LYS A 74 -2.41 -21.72 12.65
C LYS A 74 -3.77 -22.32 12.23
N SER A 75 -4.08 -23.52 12.68
CA SER A 75 -5.27 -24.27 12.24
C SER A 75 -6.62 -23.64 12.65
N SER A 76 -6.65 -22.81 13.69
CA SER A 76 -7.82 -22.04 14.14
C SER A 76 -7.90 -20.65 13.50
N ASP A 77 -6.76 -19.95 13.44
CA ASP A 77 -6.72 -18.50 13.42
C ASP A 77 -7.02 -17.88 12.04
N GLU A 78 -7.72 -16.75 12.05
CA GLU A 78 -7.91 -15.90 10.87
C GLU A 78 -6.63 -15.07 10.65
N PRO A 79 -6.12 -14.95 9.40
CA PRO A 79 -4.92 -14.14 9.17
C PRO A 79 -5.16 -12.66 9.46
N GLN A 80 -4.20 -12.08 10.18
CA GLN A 80 -4.09 -10.65 10.46
C GLN A 80 -2.69 -10.19 10.02
N TRP A 81 -2.62 -9.01 9.40
CA TRP A 81 -1.38 -8.44 8.85
C TRP A 81 -0.99 -7.13 9.52
N PHE A 82 -1.95 -6.23 9.72
CA PHE A 82 -1.70 -4.84 10.16
C PHE A 82 -0.68 -4.10 9.26
N ASP A 83 -0.63 -4.47 7.97
CA ASP A 83 0.35 -3.96 7.01
C ASP A 83 -0.21 -2.76 6.23
N ASN A 84 0.67 -1.82 5.86
CA ASN A 84 0.32 -0.68 5.02
C ASN A 84 0.71 -0.96 3.56
N LEU A 85 -0.25 -0.83 2.64
CA LEU A 85 -0.02 -0.85 1.20
C LEU A 85 -0.06 0.58 0.65
N GLY A 86 1.04 1.00 0.04
CA GLY A 86 1.24 2.36 -0.46
C GLY A 86 2.11 3.20 0.49
N PRO A 87 2.05 4.54 0.41
CA PRO A 87 1.04 5.33 -0.30
C PRO A 87 1.17 5.30 -1.83
N ILE A 88 0.05 5.48 -2.51
CA ILE A 88 -0.05 5.58 -3.98
C ILE A 88 -1.00 6.71 -4.37
N TRP A 89 -0.75 7.32 -5.54
CA TRP A 89 -1.68 8.27 -6.14
C TRP A 89 -2.74 7.51 -6.95
N LEU A 90 -4.01 7.84 -6.73
CA LEU A 90 -5.14 7.20 -7.39
C LEU A 90 -6.20 8.23 -7.77
N SER A 91 -6.74 8.14 -8.98
CA SER A 91 -7.96 8.85 -9.36
C SER A 91 -9.18 8.27 -8.60
N PRO A 92 -10.28 9.01 -8.48
CA PRO A 92 -11.52 8.52 -7.84
C PRO A 92 -12.11 7.30 -8.53
N LEU A 93 -11.88 7.17 -9.84
CA LEU A 93 -12.37 6.10 -10.70
C LEU A 93 -11.41 4.91 -10.78
N ALA A 94 -10.19 5.03 -10.22
CA ALA A 94 -9.21 3.96 -10.23
C ALA A 94 -9.80 2.67 -9.62
N SER A 95 -9.66 1.57 -10.36
CA SER A 95 -10.16 0.24 -10.00
C SER A 95 -9.20 -0.46 -9.04
N ILE A 96 -9.69 -0.89 -7.89
CA ILE A 96 -8.95 -1.59 -6.84
C ILE A 96 -9.56 -2.98 -6.61
N THR A 97 -8.72 -4.00 -6.53
CA THR A 97 -9.11 -5.39 -6.19
C THR A 97 -8.14 -5.96 -5.16
N PHE A 98 -8.66 -6.59 -4.10
CA PHE A 98 -7.85 -7.32 -3.13
C PHE A 98 -7.96 -8.82 -3.37
N GLN A 99 -6.86 -9.56 -3.20
CA GLN A 99 -6.82 -11.01 -3.31
C GLN A 99 -6.09 -11.61 -2.11
N VAL A 100 -6.74 -12.54 -1.40
CA VAL A 100 -6.11 -13.34 -0.36
C VAL A 100 -5.42 -14.53 -1.04
N LYS A 101 -4.11 -14.63 -0.88
CA LYS A 101 -3.24 -15.62 -1.51
C LYS A 101 -2.54 -16.47 -0.46
N THR A 102 -2.17 -17.69 -0.85
CA THR A 102 -1.27 -18.55 -0.07
C THR A 102 -0.03 -18.88 -0.88
N ARG A 103 1.11 -19.06 -0.22
CA ARG A 103 2.36 -19.51 -0.85
C ARG A 103 2.86 -20.83 -0.26
N SER A 104 2.89 -21.88 -1.07
CA SER A 104 3.46 -23.18 -0.69
C SER A 104 4.93 -23.06 -0.31
N LYS A 105 5.34 -23.63 0.84
CA LYS A 105 6.75 -23.67 1.25
C LYS A 105 7.58 -24.59 0.35
N PHE A 106 7.01 -25.72 -0.06
CA PHE A 106 7.70 -26.75 -0.82
C PHE A 106 7.79 -26.42 -2.30
N SER A 107 6.67 -26.06 -2.93
CA SER A 107 6.62 -25.81 -4.38
C SER A 107 6.81 -24.35 -4.78
N LYS A 108 6.91 -23.42 -3.82
CA LYS A 108 6.91 -21.94 -4.00
C LYS A 108 5.69 -21.37 -4.75
N THR A 109 4.78 -22.21 -5.23
CA THR A 109 3.53 -21.89 -5.93
C THR A 109 2.68 -20.94 -5.10
N THR A 110 2.11 -19.94 -5.76
CA THR A 110 1.12 -19.03 -5.18
C THR A 110 -0.26 -19.41 -5.69
N THR A 111 -1.23 -19.52 -4.79
CA THR A 111 -2.62 -19.82 -5.11
C THR A 111 -3.51 -18.70 -4.58
N VAL A 112 -4.43 -18.20 -5.41
CA VAL A 112 -5.50 -17.30 -4.97
C VAL A 112 -6.53 -18.15 -4.23
N LEU A 113 -6.84 -17.78 -3.00
CA LEU A 113 -7.87 -18.44 -2.20
C LEU A 113 -9.22 -17.75 -2.38
N ALA A 114 -9.20 -16.42 -2.35
CA ALA A 114 -10.36 -15.58 -2.57
C ALA A 114 -9.95 -14.21 -3.12
N SER A 115 -10.87 -13.54 -3.79
CA SER A 115 -10.71 -12.15 -4.26
C SER A 115 -11.95 -11.34 -3.90
N THR A 116 -11.79 -10.05 -3.64
CA THR A 116 -12.94 -9.13 -3.60
C THR A 116 -13.49 -8.92 -5.01
N GLU A 117 -14.67 -8.31 -5.12
CA GLU A 117 -15.02 -7.61 -6.37
C GLU A 117 -14.08 -6.41 -6.60
N THR A 118 -14.17 -5.81 -7.79
CA THR A 118 -13.48 -4.56 -8.11
C THR A 118 -14.28 -3.38 -7.57
N TYR A 119 -13.61 -2.49 -6.84
CA TYR A 119 -14.17 -1.24 -6.34
C TYR A 119 -13.47 -0.05 -6.99
N THR A 120 -14.16 1.07 -7.17
CA THR A 120 -13.49 2.36 -7.42
C THR A 120 -13.05 2.98 -6.10
N LEU A 121 -12.06 3.88 -6.11
CA LEU A 121 -11.67 4.63 -4.92
C LEU A 121 -12.86 5.40 -4.33
N ARG A 122 -13.66 6.06 -5.17
CA ARG A 122 -14.90 6.78 -4.77
C ARG A 122 -15.89 5.86 -4.06
N LYS A 123 -16.08 4.62 -4.54
CA LYS A 123 -16.94 3.62 -3.89
C LYS A 123 -16.37 3.19 -2.53
N LEU A 124 -15.07 2.93 -2.42
CA LEU A 124 -14.46 2.55 -1.14
C LEU A 124 -14.56 3.69 -0.10
N ARG A 125 -14.31 4.95 -0.50
CA ARG A 125 -14.48 6.10 0.41
C ARG A 125 -15.91 6.21 0.91
N LYS A 126 -16.91 6.09 0.01
CA LYS A 126 -18.33 6.11 0.38
C LYS A 126 -18.73 4.98 1.34
N ILE A 127 -18.13 3.80 1.23
CA ILE A 127 -18.38 2.68 2.17
C ILE A 127 -17.75 2.95 3.54
N GLN A 128 -16.59 3.61 3.61
CA GLN A 128 -15.91 3.90 4.89
C GLN A 128 -16.48 5.14 5.61
N GLY A 129 -17.05 6.09 4.87
CA GLY A 129 -17.49 7.37 5.41
C GLY A 129 -16.31 8.28 5.70
N SER A 130 -15.65 8.11 6.85
CA SER A 130 -14.45 8.87 7.22
C SER A 130 -13.15 8.12 6.91
N MET A 131 -12.15 8.82 6.35
CA MET A 131 -10.81 8.27 6.06
C MET A 131 -9.85 8.33 7.27
N ASP A 132 -10.39 8.42 8.49
CA ASP A 132 -9.64 8.38 9.74
C ASP A 132 -8.95 7.03 10.01
N ARG A 133 -7.94 7.04 10.88
CA ARG A 133 -7.18 5.83 11.28
C ARG A 133 -8.00 4.77 12.01
N SER A 134 -9.15 5.14 12.57
CA SER A 134 -10.07 4.27 13.34
C SER A 134 -11.14 3.59 12.50
N SER A 135 -11.43 4.09 11.29
CA SER A 135 -12.56 3.62 10.47
C SER A 135 -12.16 2.44 9.58
N THR A 136 -12.68 1.26 9.84
CA THR A 136 -12.44 0.06 9.01
C THR A 136 -13.65 -0.31 8.18
N ILE A 137 -13.40 -0.82 6.97
CA ILE A 137 -14.42 -1.44 6.10
C ILE A 137 -14.14 -2.93 5.94
N ALA A 138 -15.22 -3.71 5.93
CA ALA A 138 -15.20 -5.13 5.63
C ALA A 138 -15.65 -5.34 4.19
N LEU A 139 -14.74 -5.76 3.30
CA LEU A 139 -15.04 -6.05 1.90
C LEU A 139 -15.31 -7.54 1.69
N PRO A 140 -16.48 -7.94 1.16
CA PRO A 140 -16.78 -9.33 0.83
C PRO A 140 -15.73 -9.98 -0.05
N LEU A 141 -15.29 -11.16 0.37
CA LEU A 141 -14.44 -12.06 -0.41
C LEU A 141 -15.32 -13.03 -1.19
N ARG A 142 -14.92 -13.33 -2.43
CA ARG A 142 -15.49 -14.41 -3.24
C ARG A 142 -14.43 -15.49 -3.38
N SER A 143 -14.79 -16.73 -3.07
CA SER A 143 -13.90 -17.89 -3.19
C SER A 143 -13.44 -18.07 -4.64
N ALA A 144 -12.19 -18.46 -4.83
CA ALA A 144 -11.68 -18.84 -6.15
C ALA A 144 -12.13 -20.25 -6.61
N THR A 145 -12.91 -20.95 -5.79
CA THR A 145 -13.33 -22.34 -6.02
C THR A 145 -14.85 -22.54 -5.93
N ASP A 146 -15.63 -21.50 -6.18
CA ASP A 146 -17.12 -21.43 -6.14
C ASP A 146 -17.81 -21.90 -4.85
N VAL A 147 -17.06 -22.29 -3.82
CA VAL A 147 -17.56 -22.53 -2.46
C VAL A 147 -18.05 -21.20 -1.88
N PRO A 148 -19.32 -21.08 -1.44
CA PRO A 148 -19.81 -19.90 -0.75
C PRO A 148 -18.92 -19.54 0.44
N THR A 149 -18.56 -18.27 0.57
CA THR A 149 -17.78 -17.77 1.71
C THR A 149 -18.38 -16.47 2.18
N ASP A 150 -18.77 -16.44 3.46
CA ASP A 150 -19.16 -15.21 4.17
C ASP A 150 -17.92 -14.43 4.67
N GLY A 151 -16.76 -14.75 4.09
CA GLY A 151 -15.49 -14.13 4.41
C GLY A 151 -15.41 -12.68 3.95
N VAL A 152 -14.76 -11.85 4.75
CA VAL A 152 -14.45 -10.46 4.44
C VAL A 152 -12.96 -10.20 4.65
N VAL A 153 -12.39 -9.27 3.88
CA VAL A 153 -11.11 -8.64 4.19
C VAL A 153 -11.38 -7.28 4.87
N ILE A 154 -10.72 -7.03 5.99
CA ILE A 154 -10.86 -5.82 6.78
C ILE A 154 -9.71 -4.88 6.42
N ILE A 155 -10.05 -3.69 5.92
CA ILE A 155 -9.08 -2.65 5.55
C ILE A 155 -9.50 -1.29 6.13
N ASN A 156 -8.55 -0.37 6.21
CA ASN A 156 -8.75 1.04 6.51
C ASN A 156 -8.06 1.87 5.43
N LEU A 157 -8.82 2.65 4.66
CA LEU A 157 -8.29 3.65 3.74
C LEU A 157 -7.92 4.90 4.52
N ARG A 158 -6.72 5.42 4.26
CA ARG A 158 -6.22 6.67 4.81
C ARG A 158 -5.88 7.60 3.67
N GLU A 159 -6.50 8.78 3.66
CA GLU A 159 -6.02 9.87 2.83
C GLU A 159 -4.78 10.48 3.49
N LEU A 160 -3.72 10.68 2.73
CA LEU A 160 -2.56 11.43 3.17
C LEU A 160 -2.64 12.80 2.54
N SER A 161 -2.89 13.83 3.36
CA SER A 161 -2.95 15.21 2.88
C SER A 161 -1.68 15.57 2.11
N SER A 162 -1.84 16.20 0.95
CA SER A 162 -0.74 16.59 0.06
C SER A 162 0.10 17.76 0.59
N SER A 163 -0.18 18.22 1.81
CA SER A 163 0.67 19.10 2.61
C SER A 163 2.04 18.45 2.85
N THR A 164 3.04 18.82 2.03
CA THR A 164 4.41 19.32 2.38
C THR A 164 5.21 18.77 3.58
N SER A 165 4.71 17.79 4.32
CA SER A 165 5.22 17.32 5.61
C SER A 165 6.54 16.55 5.49
N GLY A 166 6.78 15.83 4.38
CA GLY A 166 8.05 15.13 4.18
C GLY A 166 9.26 16.06 4.04
N MET A 167 9.05 17.30 3.57
CA MET A 167 10.11 18.29 3.46
C MET A 167 10.29 19.07 4.77
N GLU A 168 9.21 19.37 5.50
CA GLU A 168 9.31 19.94 6.85
C GLU A 168 9.92 18.96 7.87
N GLU A 169 9.63 17.67 7.77
CA GLU A 169 10.22 16.63 8.65
C GLU A 169 11.71 16.44 8.35
N TYR A 170 12.11 16.53 7.07
CA TYR A 170 13.53 16.60 6.67
C TYR A 170 14.19 17.90 7.16
N ILE A 171 13.54 19.06 7.06
CA ILE A 171 14.10 20.35 7.54
C ILE A 171 14.21 20.36 9.07
N LYS A 172 13.24 19.80 9.81
CA LYS A 172 13.32 19.66 11.28
C LYS A 172 14.44 18.70 11.71
N SER A 173 14.59 17.57 11.03
CA SER A 173 15.67 16.61 11.34
C SER A 173 17.06 17.10 10.90
N ALA A 174 17.18 17.82 9.78
CA ALA A 174 18.42 18.47 9.35
C ALA A 174 18.79 19.68 10.21
N GLY A 175 17.80 20.47 10.65
CA GLY A 175 18.00 21.58 11.59
C GLY A 175 18.45 21.11 12.97
N SER A 176 17.90 20.00 13.46
CA SER A 176 18.23 19.43 14.77
C SER A 176 19.61 18.76 14.85
N GLN A 177 20.35 18.60 13.74
CA GLN A 177 21.73 18.09 13.75
C GLN A 177 22.81 19.19 13.69
N ARG A 178 22.44 20.47 13.48
CA ARG A 178 23.41 21.58 13.42
C ARG A 178 23.66 22.31 14.74
N SER A 179 22.87 22.07 15.79
CA SER A 179 23.00 22.75 17.08
C SER A 179 23.79 22.00 18.15
N SER A 180 24.32 20.80 17.86
CA SER A 180 24.97 19.92 18.85
C SER A 180 26.50 19.83 18.74
N ILE A 181 27.14 20.65 17.90
CA ILE A 181 28.61 20.65 17.71
C ILE A 181 29.17 22.08 17.68
N GLU A 182 28.88 22.87 18.71
CA GLU A 182 29.60 24.14 18.94
C GLU A 182 29.66 24.51 20.44
N SER A 183 30.26 23.61 21.23
CA SER A 183 30.52 23.85 22.67
C SER A 183 31.68 22.99 23.19
N ASN A 184 32.86 23.10 22.56
CA ASN A 184 34.18 22.90 23.20
C ASN A 184 35.33 23.07 22.20
N SER A 185 36.10 24.14 22.33
CA SER A 185 37.51 24.07 22.77
C SER A 185 38.23 25.39 22.48
N ASP A 186 38.56 26.10 23.55
CA ASP A 186 39.54 27.18 23.50
C ASP A 186 40.97 26.59 23.63
N ALA A 187 41.99 27.40 23.34
CA ALA A 187 43.43 27.16 23.54
C ALA A 187 44.26 26.30 22.53
N LYS A 188 44.91 27.04 21.62
CA LYS A 188 46.38 27.07 21.35
C LYS A 188 47.13 25.88 20.68
N SER A 189 47.60 26.21 19.47
CA SER A 189 49.04 26.25 19.05
C SER A 189 49.80 24.97 18.66
N GLY A 190 50.20 24.87 17.38
CA GLY A 190 51.43 24.14 17.00
C GLY A 190 51.63 23.81 15.51
N ARG A 191 52.74 24.29 14.94
CA ARG A 191 53.46 23.90 13.68
C ARG A 191 53.42 22.38 13.36
N SER A 192 53.61 21.86 12.13
CA SER A 192 54.14 22.35 10.83
C SER A 192 53.86 21.35 9.67
N LEU A 193 54.03 21.78 8.41
CA LEU A 193 54.14 20.94 7.18
C LEU A 193 55.61 20.56 6.89
N PRO A 194 55.95 19.75 5.85
CA PRO A 194 55.42 18.47 5.33
C PRO A 194 56.61 17.43 5.32
N PRO A 195 57.00 16.65 4.28
CA PRO A 195 56.33 15.97 3.13
C PRO A 195 56.73 14.44 2.98
N PHE A 196 56.57 13.89 1.76
CA PHE A 196 57.12 12.65 1.14
C PHE A 196 56.33 11.32 1.19
N SER A 197 56.05 10.81 -0.02
CA SER A 197 55.76 9.40 -0.42
C SER A 197 57.05 8.80 -1.04
N PRO A 198 57.13 7.54 -1.58
CA PRO A 198 56.12 6.48 -1.81
C PRO A 198 56.62 5.03 -1.51
N ILE A 199 55.98 3.99 -2.13
CA ILE A 199 56.48 2.58 -2.35
C ILE A 199 56.38 1.65 -1.11
N SER A 200 55.95 0.36 -1.14
CA SER A 200 55.20 -0.46 -2.14
C SER A 200 54.64 -1.76 -1.51
N SER A 201 53.70 -2.42 -2.22
CA SER A 201 53.48 -3.88 -2.32
C SER A 201 53.52 -4.82 -1.09
N SER A 202 52.43 -5.57 -0.86
CA SER A 202 52.49 -7.04 -0.98
C SER A 202 51.09 -7.68 -1.06
N SER A 203 50.97 -8.69 -1.91
CA SER A 203 49.82 -9.60 -2.03
C SER A 203 49.95 -10.75 -1.04
N GLY A 204 48.86 -11.08 -0.31
CA GLY A 204 48.85 -12.13 0.71
C GLY A 204 47.74 -13.17 0.49
N SER A 205 48.07 -14.27 -0.18
CA SER A 205 47.18 -15.42 -0.37
C SER A 205 46.88 -16.15 0.95
N ARG A 206 45.65 -16.67 1.10
CA ARG A 206 45.35 -17.75 2.06
C ARG A 206 44.51 -18.85 1.42
N SER A 207 45.13 -20.02 1.29
CA SER A 207 44.50 -21.30 0.94
C SER A 207 44.22 -22.13 2.21
N ARG A 208 43.56 -23.29 2.01
CA ARG A 208 43.27 -24.40 2.96
C ARG A 208 41.90 -24.33 3.66
N MET A 209 41.20 -25.44 3.89
CA MET A 209 41.33 -26.81 3.34
C MET A 209 39.99 -27.55 3.52
N SER A 210 39.77 -28.61 2.74
CA SER A 210 38.63 -29.52 2.91
C SER A 210 38.81 -30.46 4.10
N CYS A 211 37.67 -30.86 4.69
CA CYS A 211 37.36 -32.23 5.09
C CYS A 211 35.93 -32.53 4.60
#